data_AF-A0A024VWZ4-F1
#
_entry.id   AF-A0A024VWZ4-F1
#
_cell.length_a   1.000
_cell.length_b   1.000
_cell.length_c   1.000
_cell.angle_alpha   90.00
_cell.angle_beta   90.00
_cell.angle_gamma   90.00
#
_symmetry.space_group_name_H-M   'P 1'
#
loop_
_entity.id
_entity.type
_entity.pdbx_description
1 polymer ?
#
loop_
_entity_poly.entity_id
_entity_poly.type
_entity_poly.pdbx_seq_one_letter_code
_entity_poly.pdbx_strand_id
1 'polypeptide(L)'
;MAPSTTYSSAKDFLDKIGQQVHDLVKTEANQYKVALTGQLSLASIWKESAAFTDPCDFIKNEGYKILAAHGDPCGNTNVDRFPDKEGAECDKSKIKDNKGKTGGACAPYRRLSLCNKNMEKMGRTSTTKHDLLADVCMAANYEAQSLIPYHDKYKQSNEDSKICTVLARSFADIGDIVRGRDLYDGKKKRGQTERDKLEENFKKYFQQIHDE
;
A
#
# COMPACT_ATOMS: atom_id res chain seq x y z
N MET A 1 -10.50 30.66 27.25
CA MET A 1 -10.54 29.21 27.51
C MET A 1 -10.04 28.53 26.25
N ALA A 2 -8.93 27.78 26.31
CA ALA A 2 -8.51 26.96 25.18
C ALA A 2 -9.64 25.95 24.89
N PRO A 3 -9.98 25.69 23.61
CA PRO A 3 -10.96 24.66 23.30
C PRO A 3 -10.47 23.34 23.88
N SER A 4 -11.24 22.77 24.81
CA SER A 4 -11.04 21.43 25.31
C SER A 4 -11.25 20.47 24.14
N THR A 5 -10.18 20.08 23.45
CA THR A 5 -10.24 19.03 22.44
C THR A 5 -10.35 17.69 23.16
N THR A 6 -11.58 17.28 23.48
CA THR A 6 -11.86 15.92 23.89
C THR A 6 -11.81 15.02 22.66
N TYR A 7 -11.02 13.96 22.74
CA TYR A 7 -10.93 12.92 21.71
C TYR A 7 -11.59 11.66 22.23
N SER A 8 -12.38 10.99 21.39
CA SER A 8 -13.14 9.79 21.80
C SER A 8 -12.30 8.51 21.81
N SER A 9 -11.19 8.50 21.06
CA SER A 9 -10.26 7.38 20.96
C SER A 9 -8.92 7.83 20.38
N ALA A 10 -7.90 6.96 20.46
CA ALA A 10 -6.64 7.17 19.75
C ALA A 10 -6.83 7.30 18.23
N LYS A 11 -7.80 6.58 17.66
CA LYS A 11 -8.16 6.70 16.23
C LYS A 11 -8.69 8.09 15.92
N ASP A 12 -9.68 8.57 16.68
CA ASP A 12 -10.27 9.92 16.50
C ASP A 12 -9.20 11.02 16.62
N PHE A 13 -8.31 10.90 17.60
CA PHE A 13 -7.18 11.81 17.76
C PHE A 13 -6.25 11.83 16.53
N LEU A 14 -5.81 10.65 16.07
CA LEU A 14 -4.88 10.54 14.95
C LEU A 14 -5.53 10.92 13.61
N ASP A 15 -6.82 10.63 13.40
CA ASP A 15 -7.54 11.03 12.19
C ASP A 15 -7.65 12.57 12.09
N LYS A 16 -7.91 13.26 13.21
CA LYS A 16 -7.94 14.73 13.26
C LYS A 16 -6.58 15.36 12.95
N ILE A 17 -5.49 14.78 13.47
CA ILE A 17 -4.13 15.21 13.12
C ILE A 17 -3.86 14.92 11.64
N GLY A 18 -4.24 13.73 11.16
CA GLY A 18 -4.10 13.33 9.76
C GLY A 18 -4.79 14.30 8.80
N GLN A 19 -6.01 14.76 9.15
CA GLN A 19 -6.74 15.78 8.39
C GLN A 19 -5.96 17.10 8.33
N GLN A 20 -5.44 17.60 9.46
CA GLN A 20 -4.65 18.83 9.50
C GLN A 20 -3.40 18.74 8.62
N VAL A 21 -2.67 17.62 8.71
CA VAL A 21 -1.47 17.38 7.88
C VAL A 21 -1.84 17.25 6.41
N HIS A 22 -2.93 16.54 6.08
CA HIS A 22 -3.41 16.40 4.71
C HIS A 22 -3.77 17.76 4.10
N ASP A 23 -4.50 18.62 4.82
CA ASP A 23 -4.94 19.91 4.30
C ASP A 23 -3.76 20.86 4.05
N LEU A 24 -2.74 20.80 4.91
CA LEU A 24 -1.47 21.50 4.69
C LEU A 24 -0.75 20.99 3.43
N VAL A 25 -0.47 19.69 3.36
CA VAL A 25 0.32 19.09 2.27
C VAL A 25 -0.41 19.13 0.93
N LYS A 26 -1.76 19.03 0.93
CA LYS A 26 -2.58 19.14 -0.28
C LYS A 26 -2.37 20.49 -0.99
N THR A 27 -2.19 21.56 -0.23
CA THR A 27 -1.95 22.89 -0.78
C THR A 27 -0.62 22.95 -1.52
N GLU A 28 0.45 22.39 -0.94
CA GLU A 28 1.76 22.29 -1.57
C GLU A 28 1.74 21.36 -2.79
N ALA A 29 1.12 20.18 -2.65
CA ALA A 29 1.04 19.18 -3.71
C ALA A 29 0.25 19.65 -4.95
N ASN A 30 -0.68 20.60 -4.79
CA ASN A 30 -1.46 21.14 -5.92
C ASN A 30 -0.58 21.75 -7.02
N GLN A 31 0.60 22.28 -6.68
CA GLN A 31 1.55 22.84 -7.64
C GLN A 31 2.06 21.79 -8.64
N TYR A 32 2.11 20.52 -8.21
CA TYR A 32 2.65 19.40 -9.00
C TYR A 32 1.55 18.48 -9.54
N LYS A 33 0.27 18.79 -9.27
CA LYS A 33 -0.86 17.91 -9.56
C LYS A 33 -0.89 17.50 -11.03
N VAL A 34 -0.75 18.45 -11.96
CA VAL A 34 -0.83 18.14 -13.40
C VAL A 34 0.34 17.23 -13.82
N ALA A 35 1.55 17.51 -13.33
CA ALA A 35 2.75 16.75 -13.68
C ALA A 35 2.74 15.31 -13.13
N LEU A 36 2.18 15.11 -11.92
CA LEU A 36 2.24 13.83 -11.20
C LEU A 36 0.95 13.00 -11.26
N THR A 37 -0.16 13.55 -11.77
CA THR A 37 -1.41 12.79 -11.89
C THR A 37 -1.25 11.66 -12.90
N GLY A 38 -1.35 10.42 -12.42
CA GLY A 38 -1.44 9.23 -13.26
C GLY A 38 -2.83 9.11 -13.93
N GLN A 39 -2.88 8.49 -15.10
CA GLN A 39 -4.10 8.23 -15.85
C GLN A 39 -4.07 6.77 -16.27
N LEU A 40 -5.03 5.97 -15.79
CA LEU A 40 -5.06 4.53 -16.09
C LEU A 40 -5.20 4.24 -17.58
N SER A 41 -5.89 5.11 -18.32
CA SER A 41 -6.03 4.98 -19.78
C SER A 41 -4.71 5.11 -20.53
N LEU A 42 -3.70 5.72 -19.91
CA LEU A 42 -2.36 5.88 -20.49
C LEU A 42 -1.36 4.83 -19.97
N ALA A 43 -1.78 3.92 -19.07
CA ALA A 43 -0.93 2.81 -18.66
C ALA A 43 -0.69 1.88 -19.86
N SER A 44 0.57 1.55 -20.13
CA SER A 44 1.02 0.93 -21.38
C SER A 44 1.92 -0.29 -21.13
N ILE A 45 1.51 -1.12 -20.17
CA ILE A 45 2.24 -2.31 -19.69
C ILE A 45 2.62 -3.28 -20.83
N TRP A 46 1.89 -3.24 -21.96
CA TRP A 46 2.19 -3.98 -23.19
C TRP A 46 2.03 -3.16 -24.49
N LYS A 47 2.36 -1.85 -24.48
CA LYS A 47 2.35 -0.93 -25.65
C LYS A 47 1.00 -0.55 -26.25
N GLU A 48 -0.12 -1.06 -25.73
CA GLU A 48 -1.46 -0.57 -26.06
C GLU A 48 -2.00 0.25 -24.90
N SER A 49 -2.54 1.44 -25.19
CA SER A 49 -3.23 2.28 -24.21
C SER A 49 -4.50 1.60 -23.73
N ALA A 50 -4.77 1.62 -22.43
CA ALA A 50 -6.03 1.12 -21.90
C ALA A 50 -7.18 2.10 -22.20
N ALA A 51 -8.37 1.59 -22.47
CA ALA A 51 -9.56 2.44 -22.68
C ALA A 51 -10.26 2.86 -21.38
N PHE A 52 -9.66 2.59 -20.21
CA PHE A 52 -10.34 2.63 -18.92
C PHE A 52 -9.73 3.66 -17.98
N THR A 53 -10.58 4.54 -17.44
CA THR A 53 -10.20 5.52 -16.40
C THR A 53 -10.59 5.07 -15.01
N ASP A 54 -11.59 4.20 -14.88
CA ASP A 54 -12.01 3.63 -13.59
C ASP A 54 -11.08 2.46 -13.20
N PRO A 55 -10.55 2.43 -11.97
CA PRO A 55 -9.66 1.37 -11.51
C PRO A 55 -10.28 -0.03 -11.56
N CYS A 56 -11.56 -0.18 -11.21
CA CYS A 56 -12.21 -1.49 -11.21
C CYS A 56 -12.42 -2.01 -12.64
N ASP A 57 -12.87 -1.15 -13.55
CA ASP A 57 -13.01 -1.51 -14.97
C ASP A 57 -11.65 -1.79 -15.61
N PHE A 58 -10.63 -0.99 -15.31
CA PHE A 58 -9.27 -1.23 -15.77
C PHE A 58 -8.78 -2.61 -15.29
N ILE A 59 -8.91 -2.92 -14.00
CA ILE A 59 -8.45 -4.20 -13.46
C ILE A 59 -9.23 -5.38 -14.04
N LYS A 60 -10.55 -5.23 -14.21
CA LYS A 60 -11.40 -6.27 -14.79
C LYS A 60 -11.01 -6.62 -16.23
N ASN A 61 -10.68 -5.62 -17.04
CA ASN A 61 -10.43 -5.81 -18.46
C ASN A 61 -8.94 -5.98 -18.79
N GLU A 62 -8.05 -5.30 -18.07
CA GLU A 62 -6.61 -5.22 -18.35
C GLU A 62 -5.73 -5.80 -17.24
N GLY A 63 -6.29 -6.10 -16.06
CA GLY A 63 -5.52 -6.60 -14.91
C GLY A 63 -4.76 -7.90 -15.19
N TYR A 64 -5.24 -8.74 -16.11
CA TYR A 64 -4.53 -9.95 -16.54
C TYR A 64 -3.15 -9.66 -17.14
N LYS A 65 -2.97 -8.49 -17.79
CA LYS A 65 -1.68 -8.05 -18.34
C LYS A 65 -0.68 -7.79 -17.22
N ILE A 66 -1.12 -7.21 -16.11
CA ILE A 66 -0.31 -7.00 -14.90
C ILE A 66 0.01 -8.34 -14.25
N LEU A 67 -0.97 -9.22 -14.10
CA LEU A 67 -0.75 -10.56 -13.54
C LEU A 67 0.29 -11.34 -14.35
N ALA A 68 0.23 -11.27 -15.68
CA ALA A 68 1.21 -11.94 -16.54
C ALA A 68 2.62 -11.35 -16.40
N ALA A 69 2.75 -10.02 -16.35
CA ALA A 69 4.04 -9.34 -16.30
C ALA A 69 4.68 -9.38 -14.89
N HIS A 70 3.89 -9.08 -13.86
CA HIS A 70 4.36 -8.80 -12.51
C HIS A 70 3.92 -9.86 -11.49
N GLY A 71 2.95 -10.71 -11.82
CA GLY A 71 2.41 -11.77 -10.97
C GLY A 71 1.29 -11.31 -10.05
N ASP A 72 0.72 -12.26 -9.32
CA ASP A 72 -0.35 -12.01 -8.35
C ASP A 72 0.13 -11.09 -7.20
N PRO A 73 -0.59 -9.99 -6.89
CA PRO A 73 -0.26 -9.11 -5.77
C PRO A 73 -0.18 -9.80 -4.41
N CYS A 74 -1.00 -10.81 -4.13
CA CYS A 74 -0.99 -11.58 -2.90
C CYS A 74 0.00 -12.78 -2.95
N GLY A 75 0.58 -13.05 -4.13
CA GLY A 75 1.48 -14.18 -4.34
C GLY A 75 0.76 -15.54 -4.27
N ASN A 76 1.51 -16.60 -4.01
CA ASN A 76 1.00 -17.99 -4.08
C ASN A 76 0.48 -18.54 -2.74
N THR A 77 0.25 -17.69 -1.74
CA THR A 77 -0.09 -18.14 -0.38
C THR A 77 -1.45 -17.65 0.05
N ASN A 78 -2.36 -18.58 0.33
CA ASN A 78 -3.61 -18.27 1.02
C ASN A 78 -3.29 -18.13 2.52
N VAL A 79 -3.10 -16.89 2.97
CA VAL A 79 -2.71 -16.57 4.35
C VAL A 79 -3.95 -16.12 5.13
N ASP A 80 -4.15 -16.69 6.32
CA ASP A 80 -5.16 -16.18 7.25
C ASP A 80 -4.78 -14.74 7.63
N ARG A 81 -5.58 -13.74 7.27
CA ARG A 81 -5.23 -12.32 7.49
C ARG A 81 -5.36 -11.90 8.97
N PHE A 82 -6.09 -12.68 9.76
CA PHE A 82 -6.37 -12.40 11.18
C PHE A 82 -6.29 -13.68 12.04
N PRO A 83 -5.11 -14.30 12.16
CA PRO A 83 -4.95 -15.51 12.94
C PRO A 83 -5.06 -15.23 14.44
N ASP A 84 -5.75 -16.08 15.19
CA ASP A 84 -5.83 -15.98 16.66
C ASP A 84 -4.52 -16.38 17.37
N LYS A 85 -3.62 -17.07 16.65
CA LYS A 85 -2.40 -17.69 17.21
C LYS A 85 -1.10 -16.98 16.82
N GLU A 86 -1.15 -16.05 15.88
CA GLU A 86 0.04 -15.36 15.37
C GLU A 86 -0.07 -13.85 15.63
N GLY A 87 1.04 -13.27 16.08
CA GLY A 87 1.10 -11.88 16.55
C GLY A 87 1.73 -10.92 15.54
N ALA A 88 1.91 -9.68 15.98
CA ALA A 88 2.70 -8.70 15.25
C ALA A 88 4.20 -9.09 15.23
N GLU A 89 4.90 -8.71 14.17
CA GLU A 89 6.35 -8.89 14.04
C GLU A 89 7.07 -7.67 14.62
N CYS A 90 7.90 -7.89 15.64
CA CYS A 90 8.60 -6.84 16.36
C CYS A 90 10.13 -7.00 16.31
N ASP A 91 10.64 -8.07 15.68
CA ASP A 91 12.06 -8.39 15.72
C ASP A 91 12.90 -7.27 15.07
N LYS A 92 14.01 -6.94 15.71
CA LYS A 92 14.97 -5.92 15.27
C LYS A 92 15.61 -6.19 13.90
N SER A 93 15.49 -7.41 13.40
CA SER A 93 15.94 -7.85 12.07
C SER A 93 14.85 -7.77 10.99
N LYS A 94 13.62 -7.44 11.40
CA LYS A 94 12.42 -7.36 10.55
C LYS A 94 11.84 -5.96 10.44
N ILE A 95 12.21 -5.09 11.37
CA ILE A 95 11.77 -3.71 11.44
C ILE A 95 13.01 -2.82 11.41
N LYS A 96 13.12 -2.01 10.35
CA LYS A 96 14.29 -1.15 10.05
C LYS A 96 14.81 -0.38 11.26
N ASP A 97 13.89 0.24 12.00
CA ASP A 97 14.22 1.20 13.05
C ASP A 97 14.34 0.57 14.45
N ASN A 98 14.21 -0.75 14.57
CA ASN A 98 14.31 -1.46 15.85
C ASN A 98 15.75 -1.89 16.18
N LYS A 99 16.67 -1.87 15.21
CA LYS A 99 18.05 -2.32 15.42
C LYS A 99 18.78 -1.46 16.45
N GLY A 100 19.31 -2.11 17.49
CA GLY A 100 20.11 -1.46 18.55
C GLY A 100 19.28 -0.75 19.62
N LYS A 101 17.96 -0.94 19.65
CA LYS A 101 17.05 -0.32 20.63
C LYS A 101 16.40 -1.37 21.52
N THR A 102 16.05 -0.97 22.75
CA THR A 102 15.32 -1.80 23.72
C THR A 102 13.80 -1.77 23.52
N GLY A 103 13.30 -0.83 22.71
CA GLY A 103 11.91 -0.73 22.27
C GLY A 103 11.83 -0.36 20.79
N GLY A 104 10.69 -0.61 20.17
CA GLY A 104 10.54 -0.46 18.73
C GLY A 104 9.11 -0.57 18.23
N ALA A 105 8.95 -0.47 16.91
CA ALA A 105 7.67 -0.67 16.24
C ALA A 105 7.38 -2.16 16.02
N CYS A 106 6.11 -2.51 15.87
CA CYS A 106 5.70 -3.86 15.50
C CYS A 106 4.81 -3.79 14.25
N ALA A 107 5.16 -4.54 13.21
CA ALA A 107 4.32 -4.68 12.03
C ALA A 107 3.15 -5.62 12.34
N PRO A 108 1.89 -5.15 12.26
CA PRO A 108 0.73 -6.00 12.55
C PRO A 108 0.62 -7.13 11.52
N TYR A 109 -0.01 -8.24 11.90
CA TYR A 109 -0.10 -9.43 11.04
C TYR A 109 -0.66 -9.13 9.64
N ARG A 110 -1.68 -8.27 9.55
CA ARG A 110 -2.24 -7.77 8.29
C ARG A 110 -1.18 -7.19 7.35
N ARG A 111 -0.22 -6.40 7.89
CA ARG A 111 0.87 -5.80 7.12
C ARG A 111 1.85 -6.86 6.62
N LEU A 112 2.12 -7.91 7.40
CA LEU A 112 3.06 -8.97 7.01
C LEU A 112 2.62 -9.73 5.74
N SER A 113 1.30 -9.80 5.55
CA SER A 113 0.62 -10.48 4.44
C SER A 113 0.03 -9.54 3.40
N LEU A 114 0.42 -8.25 3.41
CA LEU A 114 -0.09 -7.23 2.47
C LEU A 114 0.13 -7.65 1.02
N CYS A 115 -0.91 -7.52 0.18
CA CYS A 115 -0.84 -7.88 -1.24
C CYS A 115 -0.08 -6.82 -2.07
N ASN A 116 1.25 -6.89 -2.08
CA ASN A 116 2.12 -5.95 -2.81
C ASN A 116 3.17 -6.62 -3.72
N LYS A 117 3.05 -7.93 -3.98
CA LYS A 117 4.08 -8.72 -4.67
C LYS A 117 4.26 -8.38 -6.15
N ASN A 118 3.25 -7.81 -6.80
CA ASN A 118 3.39 -7.26 -8.14
C ASN A 118 4.36 -6.06 -8.16
N MET A 119 4.35 -5.22 -7.12
CA MET A 119 5.20 -4.03 -7.00
C MET A 119 6.69 -4.39 -6.85
N GLU A 120 7.02 -5.57 -6.32
CA GLU A 120 8.41 -6.04 -6.27
C GLU A 120 8.99 -6.30 -7.68
N LYS A 121 8.13 -6.53 -8.69
CA LYS A 121 8.54 -6.89 -10.05
C LYS A 121 8.28 -5.81 -11.09
N MET A 122 7.62 -4.71 -10.70
CA MET A 122 7.20 -3.68 -11.65
C MET A 122 8.39 -3.07 -12.43
N GLY A 123 9.57 -2.95 -11.78
CA GLY A 123 10.86 -2.39 -12.26
C GLY A 123 11.41 -2.90 -13.60
N ARG A 124 10.71 -3.80 -14.27
CA ARG A 124 11.09 -4.43 -15.53
C ARG A 124 10.37 -3.82 -16.74
N THR A 125 9.18 -3.28 -16.56
CA THR A 125 8.25 -2.98 -17.67
C THR A 125 7.40 -1.74 -17.45
N SER A 126 7.04 -1.43 -16.21
CA SER A 126 6.45 -0.12 -15.88
C SER A 126 7.55 0.93 -16.04
N THR A 127 7.27 2.12 -16.57
CA THR A 127 8.27 3.22 -16.60
C THR A 127 7.68 4.60 -16.33
N THR A 128 6.36 4.74 -16.45
CA THR A 128 5.67 6.03 -16.33
C THR A 128 4.87 6.14 -15.03
N LYS A 129 4.46 7.36 -14.67
CA LYS A 129 3.49 7.60 -13.59
C LYS A 129 2.15 6.87 -13.80
N HIS A 130 1.78 6.59 -15.04
CA HIS A 130 0.54 5.90 -15.40
C HIS A 130 0.63 4.41 -15.11
N ASP A 131 1.75 3.79 -15.46
CA ASP A 131 2.02 2.39 -15.17
C ASP A 131 2.14 2.15 -13.65
N LEU A 132 2.81 3.08 -12.94
CA LEU A 132 2.88 3.05 -11.47
C LEU A 132 1.48 3.08 -10.85
N LEU A 133 0.60 3.96 -11.33
CA LEU A 133 -0.79 4.01 -10.86
C LEU A 133 -1.50 2.67 -11.07
N ALA A 134 -1.32 2.03 -12.24
CA ALA A 134 -1.93 0.75 -12.54
C ALA A 134 -1.48 -0.37 -11.57
N ASP A 135 -0.17 -0.47 -11.30
CA ASP A 135 0.37 -1.44 -10.33
C ASP A 135 -0.12 -1.21 -8.89
N VAL A 136 -0.20 0.06 -8.48
CA VAL A 136 -0.74 0.45 -7.15
C VAL A 136 -2.22 0.12 -7.05
N CYS A 137 -3.03 0.43 -8.07
CA CYS A 137 -4.43 0.08 -8.11
C CYS A 137 -4.64 -1.43 -8.05
N MET A 138 -3.82 -2.20 -8.77
CA MET A 138 -3.88 -3.67 -8.75
C MET A 138 -3.60 -4.22 -7.35
N ALA A 139 -2.55 -3.74 -6.69
CA ALA A 139 -2.21 -4.12 -5.32
C ALA A 139 -3.34 -3.77 -4.33
N ALA A 140 -3.87 -2.55 -4.40
CA ALA A 140 -4.95 -2.09 -3.53
C ALA A 140 -6.25 -2.89 -3.72
N ASN A 141 -6.59 -3.24 -4.96
CA ASN A 141 -7.78 -4.03 -5.27
C ASN A 141 -7.68 -5.46 -4.71
N TYR A 142 -6.54 -6.13 -4.93
CA TYR A 142 -6.31 -7.48 -4.42
C TYR A 142 -6.24 -7.52 -2.90
N GLU A 143 -5.60 -6.53 -2.28
CA GLU A 143 -5.60 -6.37 -0.83
C GLU A 143 -7.02 -6.24 -0.30
N ALA A 144 -7.86 -5.38 -0.90
CA ALA A 144 -9.25 -5.23 -0.49
C ALA A 144 -10.04 -6.53 -0.66
N GLN A 145 -9.93 -7.20 -1.81
CA GLN A 145 -10.59 -8.49 -2.07
C GLN A 145 -10.20 -9.56 -1.05
N SER A 146 -8.92 -9.61 -0.66
CA SER A 146 -8.44 -10.59 0.33
C SER A 146 -9.04 -10.38 1.73
N LEU A 147 -9.56 -9.18 2.01
CA LEU A 147 -10.15 -8.82 3.31
C LEU A 147 -11.67 -8.99 3.34
N ILE A 148 -12.36 -9.02 2.19
CA ILE A 148 -13.82 -9.20 2.10
C ILE A 148 -14.31 -10.44 2.84
N PRO A 149 -13.70 -11.64 2.70
CA PRO A 149 -14.20 -12.84 3.38
C PRO A 149 -14.20 -12.76 4.91
N TYR A 150 -13.37 -11.88 5.48
CA TYR A 150 -13.28 -11.70 6.93
C TYR A 150 -14.37 -10.76 7.46
N HIS A 151 -14.94 -9.91 6.61
CA HIS A 151 -16.05 -9.03 7.00
C HIS A 151 -17.23 -9.82 7.58
N ASP A 152 -17.63 -10.91 6.92
CA ASP A 152 -18.78 -11.72 7.36
C ASP A 152 -18.50 -12.48 8.66
N LYS A 153 -17.25 -12.89 8.89
CA LYS A 153 -16.81 -13.48 10.17
C LYS A 153 -16.87 -12.46 11.33
N TYR A 154 -16.58 -11.19 11.06
CA TYR A 154 -16.60 -10.12 12.06
C TYR A 154 -17.98 -9.46 12.26
N LYS A 155 -18.89 -9.56 11.27
CA LYS A 155 -20.27 -9.07 11.37
C LYS A 155 -21.09 -9.75 12.47
N GLN A 156 -20.79 -11.01 12.79
CA GLN A 156 -21.52 -11.76 13.83
C GLN A 156 -21.21 -11.29 15.26
N SER A 157 -20.20 -10.43 15.44
CA SER A 157 -19.78 -9.96 16.77
C SER A 157 -19.56 -8.44 16.88
N ASN A 158 -19.66 -7.66 15.79
CA ASN A 158 -19.25 -6.25 15.79
C ASN A 158 -19.92 -5.40 14.69
N GLU A 159 -20.00 -4.07 14.92
CA GLU A 159 -20.53 -3.08 13.97
C GLU A 159 -19.78 -3.04 12.62
N ASP A 160 -20.53 -2.73 11.54
CA ASP A 160 -20.08 -2.62 10.14
C ASP A 160 -18.87 -1.68 9.92
N SER A 161 -18.55 -0.80 10.88
CA SER A 161 -17.47 0.20 10.82
C SER A 161 -16.04 -0.37 10.81
N LYS A 162 -15.87 -1.66 11.13
CA LYS A 162 -14.53 -2.26 11.32
C LYS A 162 -13.82 -2.64 10.02
N ILE A 163 -14.52 -3.07 8.98
CA ILE A 163 -13.86 -3.40 7.70
C ILE A 163 -13.28 -2.16 7.02
N CYS A 164 -14.00 -1.04 7.04
CA CYS A 164 -13.49 0.25 6.55
C CYS A 164 -12.24 0.68 7.32
N THR A 165 -12.18 0.42 8.62
CA THR A 165 -10.98 0.68 9.43
C THR A 165 -9.81 -0.19 9.01
N VAL A 166 -10.03 -1.47 8.73
CA VAL A 166 -8.99 -2.37 8.22
C VAL A 166 -8.50 -1.92 6.84
N LEU A 167 -9.42 -1.58 5.93
CA LEU A 167 -9.09 -1.08 4.59
C LEU A 167 -8.30 0.24 4.68
N ALA A 168 -8.68 1.17 5.55
CA ALA A 168 -7.95 2.41 5.78
C ALA A 168 -6.51 2.15 6.28
N ARG A 169 -6.32 1.12 7.13
CA ARG A 169 -4.98 0.70 7.58
C ARG A 169 -4.17 0.05 6.46
N SER A 170 -4.78 -0.70 5.55
CA SER A 170 -4.08 -1.24 4.36
C SER A 170 -3.74 -0.14 3.36
N PHE A 171 -4.63 0.84 3.18
CA PHE A 171 -4.37 2.03 2.37
C PHE A 171 -3.17 2.83 2.90
N ALA A 172 -3.10 3.06 4.21
CA ALA A 172 -1.97 3.74 4.84
C ALA A 172 -0.64 3.00 4.62
N ASP A 173 -0.63 1.67 4.79
CA ASP A 173 0.56 0.84 4.55
C ASP A 173 1.03 0.89 3.08
N ILE A 174 0.10 0.76 2.12
CA ILE A 174 0.44 0.87 0.69
C ILE A 174 1.01 2.27 0.40
N GLY A 175 0.41 3.31 0.97
CA GLY A 175 0.91 4.67 0.87
C GLY A 175 2.31 4.84 1.47
N ASP A 176 2.61 4.21 2.60
CA ASP A 176 3.94 4.21 3.20
C ASP A 176 4.97 3.42 2.37
N ILE A 177 4.57 2.34 1.71
CA ILE A 177 5.42 1.61 0.76
C ILE A 177 5.78 2.52 -0.42
N VAL A 178 4.79 3.14 -1.06
CA VAL A 178 5.00 4.04 -2.22
C VAL A 178 5.86 5.25 -1.82
N ARG A 179 5.67 5.80 -0.61
CA ARG A 179 6.46 6.93 -0.09
C ARG A 179 7.85 6.54 0.44
N GLY A 180 8.20 5.25 0.48
CA GLY A 180 9.46 4.78 1.08
C GLY A 180 9.55 4.98 2.60
N ARG A 181 8.40 5.08 3.28
CA ARG A 181 8.28 5.28 4.74
C ARG A 181 7.93 4.01 5.51
N ASP A 182 7.56 2.94 4.79
CA ASP A 182 7.27 1.66 5.42
C ASP A 182 8.50 1.12 6.19
N LEU A 183 8.24 0.55 7.37
CA LEU A 183 9.28 0.11 8.30
C LEU A 183 9.54 -1.40 8.24
N TYR A 184 8.70 -2.17 7.55
CA TYR A 184 8.78 -3.63 7.56
C TYR A 184 9.72 -4.14 6.46
N ASP A 185 10.80 -4.79 6.86
CA ASP A 185 11.83 -5.28 5.95
C ASP A 185 11.33 -6.46 5.09
N GLY A 186 10.41 -7.27 5.63
CA GLY A 186 9.91 -8.46 4.95
C GLY A 186 10.87 -9.65 4.95
N LYS A 187 10.74 -10.52 3.95
CA LYS A 187 11.59 -11.71 3.83
C LYS A 187 12.96 -11.33 3.25
N LYS A 188 14.03 -11.85 3.86
CA LYS A 188 15.40 -11.68 3.35
C LYS A 188 15.73 -12.83 2.41
N LYS A 189 16.12 -12.52 1.16
CA LYS A 189 16.56 -13.50 0.16
C LYS A 189 17.81 -12.98 -0.54
N ARG A 190 18.89 -13.78 -0.52
CA ARG A 190 20.19 -13.44 -1.13
C ARG A 190 20.75 -12.08 -0.65
N GLY A 191 20.65 -11.80 0.65
CA GLY A 191 21.21 -10.58 1.24
C GLY A 191 20.32 -9.34 1.18
N GLN A 192 19.30 -9.32 0.31
CA GLN A 192 18.33 -8.22 0.22
C GLN A 192 16.98 -8.59 0.85
N THR A 193 16.35 -7.60 1.47
CA THR A 193 14.98 -7.70 2.00
C THR A 193 13.95 -7.38 0.91
N GLU A 194 12.67 -7.63 1.17
CA GLU A 194 11.59 -7.25 0.23
C GLU A 194 11.48 -5.74 0.14
N ARG A 195 11.62 -5.06 1.28
CA ARG A 195 11.67 -3.60 1.38
C ARG A 195 12.80 -3.00 0.56
N ASP A 196 14.01 -3.55 0.62
CA ASP A 196 15.16 -3.04 -0.15
C ASP A 196 14.86 -3.04 -1.65
N LYS A 197 14.25 -4.12 -2.15
CA LYS A 197 13.88 -4.23 -3.57
C LYS A 197 12.79 -3.24 -3.97
N LEU A 198 11.78 -3.08 -3.13
CA LEU A 198 10.72 -2.10 -3.36
C LEU A 198 11.30 -0.69 -3.40
N GLU A 199 12.13 -0.32 -2.42
CA GLU A 199 12.77 1.00 -2.39
C GLU A 199 13.70 1.24 -3.59
N GLU A 200 14.48 0.24 -4.01
CA GLU A 200 15.33 0.34 -5.19
C GLU A 200 14.50 0.57 -6.46
N ASN A 201 13.41 -0.20 -6.64
CA ASN A 201 12.51 -0.04 -7.76
C ASN A 201 11.88 1.36 -7.73
N PHE A 202 11.22 1.75 -6.63
CA PHE A 202 10.55 3.04 -6.52
C PHE A 202 11.51 4.22 -6.74
N LYS A 203 12.76 4.15 -6.25
CA LYS A 203 13.76 5.19 -6.55
C LYS A 203 14.04 5.32 -8.05
N LYS A 204 14.22 4.20 -8.77
CA LYS A 204 14.42 4.22 -10.22
C LYS A 204 13.19 4.78 -10.94
N TYR A 205 11.99 4.42 -10.48
CA TYR A 205 10.73 4.95 -11.02
C TYR A 205 10.57 6.44 -10.85
N PHE A 206 10.70 6.92 -9.62
CA PHE A 206 10.52 8.34 -9.34
C PHE A 206 11.62 9.18 -9.98
N GLN A 207 12.81 8.61 -10.21
CA GLN A 207 13.84 9.25 -11.04
C GLN A 207 13.37 9.41 -12.49
N GLN A 208 12.83 8.34 -13.11
CA GLN A 208 12.29 8.42 -14.47
C GLN A 208 11.16 9.44 -14.58
N ILE A 209 10.21 9.44 -13.64
CA ILE A 209 9.10 10.41 -13.60
C ILE A 209 9.60 11.86 -13.42
N HIS A 210 10.69 12.05 -12.68
CA HIS A 210 11.30 13.37 -12.49
C HIS A 210 12.03 13.87 -13.74
N ASP A 211 12.59 12.96 -14.53
CA ASP A 211 13.37 13.28 -15.73
C ASP A 211 12.50 13.44 -17.00
N GLU A 212 11.22 13.04 -16.96
CA GLU A 212 10.17 13.29 -17.99
C GLU A 212 9.72 14.76 -18.03
#